data_AF-A0A939H7U8-F1
#
_entry.id   AF-A0A939H7U8-F1
#
_cell.length_a   1.000
_cell.length_b   1.000
_cell.length_c   1.000
_cell.angle_alpha   90.00
_cell.angle_beta   90.00
_cell.angle_gamma   90.00
#
_symmetry.space_group_name_H-M   'P 1'
#
loop_
_entity.id
_entity.type
_entity.pdbx_description
1 polymer ?
#
loop_
_entity_poly.entity_id
_entity_poly.type
_entity_poly.pdbx_seq_one_letter_code
_entity_poly.pdbx_strand_id
1 'polypeptide(L)'
;MKIYNKSYFFMGLFCLGAIPLFVSDIVPVDWWQYGITIGFSSLFLYRGLSKEGSERDRVFREYFKETALSMYGPLYSIKVNLPWILIFIFFPFALILRLVFLIWIPTGVALAFVLILAISAVYSIGIINDVKGEIEKLK
;
A
#
# COMPACT_ATOMS: atom_id res chain seq x y z
N MET A 1 15.34 8.64 18.38
CA MET A 1 14.54 7.60 17.69
C MET A 1 15.39 7.01 16.56
N LYS A 2 15.62 5.70 16.53
CA LYS A 2 16.46 5.08 15.49
C LYS A 2 15.62 4.80 14.25
N ILE A 3 16.12 5.17 13.08
CA ILE A 3 15.50 4.88 11.78
C ILE A 3 16.18 3.64 11.21
N TYR A 4 15.41 2.59 10.95
CA TYR A 4 15.93 1.31 10.46
C TYR A 4 15.86 1.23 8.93
N ASN A 5 14.81 1.78 8.32
CA ASN A 5 14.69 1.89 6.87
C ASN A 5 14.38 3.34 6.46
N LYS A 6 15.41 4.04 5.98
CA LYS A 6 15.33 5.47 5.61
C LYS A 6 14.31 5.71 4.49
N SER A 7 14.26 4.85 3.48
CA SER A 7 13.36 5.04 2.33
C SER A 7 11.89 5.00 2.76
N TYR A 8 11.48 4.00 3.54
CA TYR A 8 10.10 3.93 4.05
C TYR A 8 9.77 5.07 5.01
N PHE A 9 10.73 5.49 5.84
CA PHE A 9 10.53 6.62 6.74
C PHE A 9 10.25 7.92 5.97
N PHE A 10 11.05 8.25 4.95
CA PHE A 10 10.83 9.43 4.12
C PHE A 10 9.54 9.34 3.30
N MET A 11 9.18 8.15 2.80
CA MET A 11 7.90 7.92 2.12
C MET A 11 6.71 8.23 3.04
N GLY A 12 6.77 7.78 4.30
CA GLY A 12 5.73 8.04 5.29
C GLY A 12 5.59 9.51 5.66
N LEU A 13 6.73 10.22 5.77
CA LEU A 13 6.78 11.68 5.96
C LEU A 13 6.21 12.44 4.77
N PHE A 14 6.53 12.01 3.54
CA PHE A 14 5.98 12.59 2.33
C PHE A 14 4.45 12.46 2.28
N CYS A 15 3.92 11.25 2.57
CA CYS A 15 2.47 11.05 2.68
C CYS A 15 1.85 11.92 3.78
N LEU A 16 2.53 12.09 4.92
CA LEU A 16 2.05 12.95 6.01
C LEU A 16 2.00 14.42 5.58
N GLY A 17 2.96 14.87 4.77
CA GLY A 17 3.02 16.22 4.21
C GLY A 17 1.86 16.55 3.25
N ALA A 18 1.16 15.54 2.72
CA ALA A 18 -0.05 15.75 1.93
C ALA A 18 -1.27 16.14 2.80
N ILE A 19 -1.29 15.77 4.09
CA ILE A 19 -2.43 16.05 4.98
C ILE A 19 -2.66 17.56 5.18
N PRO A 20 -1.64 18.39 5.46
CA PRO A 20 -1.81 19.85 5.51
C PRO A 20 -2.37 20.46 4.22
N LEU A 21 -2.00 19.92 3.04
CA LEU A 21 -2.52 20.38 1.74
C LEU A 21 -4.01 20.06 1.57
N PHE A 22 -4.46 18.94 2.15
CA PHE A 22 -5.86 18.54 2.14
C PHE A 22 -6.68 19.41 3.09
N VAL A 23 -6.17 19.64 4.32
CA VAL A 23 -6.88 20.44 5.35
C VAL A 23 -6.98 21.91 4.97
N SER A 24 -6.01 22.43 4.21
CA SER A 24 -6.02 23.82 3.72
C SER A 24 -6.86 24.03 2.46
N ASP A 25 -7.58 22.99 1.97
CA ASP A 25 -8.37 23.00 0.73
C ASP A 25 -7.58 23.42 -0.52
N ILE A 26 -6.25 23.43 -0.47
CA ILE A 26 -5.39 23.64 -1.64
C ILE A 26 -5.59 22.49 -2.64
N VAL A 27 -5.74 21.26 -2.12
CA VAL A 27 -6.11 20.09 -2.90
C VAL A 27 -7.47 19.61 -2.37
N PRO A 28 -8.57 19.87 -3.10
CA PRO A 28 -9.89 19.41 -2.68
C PRO A 28 -9.92 17.88 -2.73
N VAL A 29 -10.24 17.25 -1.60
CA VAL A 29 -10.25 15.79 -1.45
C VAL A 29 -11.50 15.29 -0.73
N ASP A 30 -11.86 14.05 -1.01
CA ASP A 30 -12.95 13.36 -0.33
C ASP A 30 -12.46 12.66 0.95
N TRP A 31 -13.38 12.42 1.89
CA TRP A 31 -13.09 11.81 3.20
C TRP A 31 -12.32 10.48 3.13
N TRP A 32 -12.57 9.65 2.10
CA TRP A 32 -11.89 8.37 1.92
C TRP A 32 -10.41 8.56 1.53
N GLN A 33 -10.07 9.66 0.86
CA GLN A 33 -8.69 9.98 0.49
C GLN A 33 -7.86 10.36 1.73
N TYR A 34 -8.46 11.04 2.72
CA TYR A 34 -7.85 11.26 4.02
C TYR A 34 -7.50 9.95 4.72
N GLY A 35 -8.46 9.02 4.78
CA GLY A 35 -8.27 7.73 5.43
C GLY A 35 -7.12 6.94 4.81
N ILE A 36 -7.05 6.91 3.48
CA ILE A 36 -5.96 6.25 2.75
C ILE A 36 -4.60 6.90 3.04
N THR A 37 -4.51 8.24 2.95
CA THR A 37 -3.24 8.96 3.18
C THR A 37 -2.71 8.78 4.61
N ILE A 38 -3.59 8.85 5.62
CA ILE A 38 -3.23 8.61 7.02
C ILE A 38 -2.79 7.16 7.22
N GLY A 39 -3.52 6.21 6.65
CA GLY A 39 -3.19 4.79 6.70
C GLY A 39 -1.81 4.50 6.11
N PHE A 40 -1.50 5.08 4.95
CA PHE A 40 -0.19 4.93 4.32
C PHE A 40 0.94 5.57 5.10
N SER A 41 0.75 6.80 5.55
CA SER A 41 1.75 7.48 6.34
C SER A 41 2.11 6.65 7.58
N SER A 42 1.09 6.17 8.29
CA SER A 42 1.26 5.33 9.48
C SER A 42 1.98 4.01 9.14
N LEU A 43 1.59 3.33 8.07
CA LEU A 43 2.20 2.08 7.63
C LEU A 43 3.68 2.25 7.26
N PHE A 44 4.00 3.29 6.49
CA PHE A 44 5.37 3.54 6.04
C PHE A 44 6.26 4.04 7.17
N LEU A 45 5.75 4.90 8.05
CA LEU A 45 6.48 5.31 9.25
C LEU A 45 6.74 4.10 10.15
N TYR A 46 5.74 3.23 10.38
CA TYR A 46 5.91 2.01 11.15
C TYR A 46 7.01 1.11 10.56
N ARG A 47 7.00 0.87 9.25
CA ARG A 47 8.05 0.09 8.55
C ARG A 47 9.42 0.76 8.60
N GLY A 48 9.49 2.08 8.54
CA GLY A 48 10.74 2.85 8.64
C GLY A 48 11.36 2.82 10.05
N LEU A 49 10.51 2.74 11.08
CA LEU A 49 10.88 2.82 12.50
C LEU A 49 10.99 1.47 13.20
N SER A 50 10.47 0.39 12.60
CA SER A 50 10.52 -0.96 13.16
C SER A 50 11.74 -1.74 12.67
N LYS A 51 12.56 -2.21 13.63
CA LYS A 51 13.70 -3.11 13.38
C LYS A 51 13.24 -4.46 12.81
N GLU A 52 12.17 -5.01 13.39
CA GLU A 52 11.60 -6.29 12.95
C GLU A 52 11.01 -6.22 11.54
N GLY A 53 10.47 -5.06 11.15
CA GLY A 53 10.00 -4.80 9.79
C GLY A 53 11.14 -4.79 8.77
N SER A 54 12.32 -4.29 9.14
CA SER A 54 13.52 -4.23 8.29
C SER A 54 14.19 -5.59 8.08
N GLU A 55 14.30 -6.42 9.13
CA GLU A 55 14.96 -7.74 9.04
C GLU A 55 14.05 -8.79 8.40
N ARG A 56 12.74 -8.81 8.72
CA ARG A 56 11.76 -9.70 8.06
C ARG A 56 11.73 -9.47 6.56
N ASP A 57 11.73 -8.21 6.14
CA ASP A 57 11.72 -7.83 4.74
C ASP A 57 12.94 -8.34 3.95
N ARG A 58 14.10 -8.49 4.59
CA ARG A 58 15.34 -8.89 3.92
C ARG A 58 15.38 -10.40 3.64
N VAL A 59 15.13 -11.21 4.67
CA VAL A 59 15.12 -12.69 4.55
C VAL A 59 13.93 -13.16 3.72
N PHE A 60 12.78 -12.51 3.87
CA PHE A 60 11.61 -12.80 3.06
C PHE A 60 11.88 -12.51 1.59
N ARG A 61 12.43 -11.34 1.22
CA ARG A 61 12.70 -11.02 -0.19
C ARG A 61 13.64 -12.02 -0.90
N GLU A 62 14.56 -12.65 -0.18
CA GLU A 62 15.55 -13.56 -0.76
C GLU A 62 14.90 -14.85 -1.26
N TYR A 63 14.05 -15.49 -0.46
CA TYR A 63 13.39 -16.76 -0.82
C TYR A 63 11.98 -16.57 -1.40
N PHE A 64 11.31 -15.46 -1.08
CA PHE A 64 9.92 -15.21 -1.49
C PHE A 64 9.74 -15.21 -3.00
N LYS A 65 10.68 -14.63 -3.75
CA LYS A 65 10.56 -14.55 -5.21
C LYS A 65 10.53 -15.94 -5.84
N GLU A 66 11.41 -16.83 -5.41
CA GLU A 66 11.53 -18.18 -5.99
C GLU A 66 10.35 -19.07 -5.56
N THR A 67 9.99 -19.04 -4.27
CA THR A 67 8.85 -19.80 -3.75
C THR A 67 7.51 -19.29 -4.31
N ALA A 68 7.31 -17.98 -4.40
CA ALA A 68 6.08 -17.42 -4.97
C ALA A 68 5.96 -17.68 -6.47
N LEU A 69 7.07 -17.66 -7.21
CA LEU A 69 7.10 -18.02 -8.63
C LEU A 69 6.73 -19.50 -8.84
N SER A 70 7.24 -20.39 -7.98
CA SER A 70 6.92 -21.82 -8.01
C SER A 70 5.43 -22.07 -7.71
N MET A 71 4.86 -21.42 -6.70
CA MET A 71 3.48 -21.66 -6.27
C MET A 71 2.41 -20.98 -7.14
N TYR A 72 2.65 -19.74 -7.57
CA TYR A 72 1.62 -18.91 -8.23
C TYR A 72 1.96 -18.56 -9.68
N GLY A 73 3.09 -19.04 -10.20
CA GLY A 73 3.55 -18.81 -11.56
C GLY A 73 4.05 -17.37 -11.81
N PRO A 74 4.30 -16.99 -13.07
CA PRO A 74 4.93 -15.71 -13.43
C PRO A 74 4.09 -14.48 -13.02
N LEU A 75 2.79 -14.64 -12.80
CA LEU A 75 1.87 -13.57 -12.41
C LEU A 75 1.83 -13.31 -10.89
N TYR A 76 2.64 -14.01 -10.08
CA TYR A 76 2.65 -13.83 -8.62
C TYR A 76 2.86 -12.37 -8.22
N SER A 77 3.74 -11.65 -8.92
CA SER A 77 4.07 -10.26 -8.63
C SER A 77 2.85 -9.35 -8.77
N ILE A 78 2.00 -9.59 -9.79
CA ILE A 78 0.77 -8.82 -9.98
C ILE A 78 -0.23 -9.14 -8.88
N LYS A 79 -0.40 -10.42 -8.53
CA LYS A 79 -1.35 -10.85 -7.49
C LYS A 79 -1.01 -10.27 -6.12
N VAL A 80 0.26 -10.33 -5.73
CA VAL A 80 0.76 -9.80 -4.45
C VAL A 80 0.69 -8.26 -4.45
N ASN A 81 1.00 -7.61 -5.57
CA ASN A 81 1.02 -6.15 -5.65
C ASN A 81 -0.32 -5.53 -6.09
N LEU A 82 -1.38 -6.34 -6.29
CA LEU A 82 -2.67 -5.87 -6.77
C LEU A 82 -3.26 -4.72 -5.94
N PRO A 83 -3.20 -4.71 -4.59
CA PRO A 83 -3.71 -3.59 -3.80
C PRO A 83 -2.95 -2.30 -4.09
N TRP A 84 -1.62 -2.41 -4.24
CA TRP A 84 -0.77 -1.27 -4.56
C TRP A 84 -1.07 -0.74 -5.96
N ILE A 85 -1.21 -1.62 -6.95
CA ILE A 85 -1.56 -1.24 -8.33
C ILE A 85 -2.89 -0.48 -8.34
N LEU A 86 -3.91 -0.98 -7.65
CA LEU A 86 -5.21 -0.32 -7.56
C LEU A 86 -5.11 1.09 -6.98
N ILE A 87 -4.32 1.26 -5.91
CA ILE A 87 -4.12 2.56 -5.27
C ILE A 87 -3.34 3.50 -6.19
N PHE A 88 -2.23 3.05 -6.77
CA PHE A 88 -1.40 3.88 -7.65
C PHE A 88 -2.11 4.32 -8.94
N ILE A 89 -3.13 3.58 -9.37
CA ILE A 89 -3.95 3.97 -10.52
C ILE A 89 -5.10 4.87 -10.06
N PHE A 90 -5.95 4.38 -9.15
CA PHE A 90 -7.22 5.03 -8.87
C PHE A 90 -7.07 6.28 -8.00
N PHE A 91 -6.15 6.27 -7.02
CA PHE A 91 -6.01 7.39 -6.09
C PHE A 91 -5.46 8.66 -6.77
N PRO A 92 -4.38 8.62 -7.56
CA PRO A 92 -3.93 9.78 -8.33
C PRO A 92 -4.95 10.21 -9.39
N PHE A 93 -5.60 9.26 -10.05
CA PHE A 93 -6.64 9.57 -11.03
C PHE A 93 -7.80 10.34 -10.39
N ALA A 94 -8.27 9.91 -9.21
CA ALA A 94 -9.28 10.61 -8.44
C ALA A 94 -8.83 12.03 -8.04
N LEU A 95 -7.58 12.18 -7.59
CA LEU A 95 -7.01 13.49 -7.27
C LEU A 95 -6.96 14.41 -8.50
N ILE A 96 -6.55 13.91 -9.66
CA ILE A 96 -6.47 14.70 -10.91
C ILE A 96 -7.87 15.12 -11.36
N LEU A 97 -8.84 14.19 -11.36
CA LEU A 97 -10.23 14.51 -11.70
C LEU A 97 -10.79 15.63 -10.82
N ARG A 98 -10.45 15.59 -9.53
CA ARG A 98 -10.94 16.58 -8.58
C ARG A 98 -10.20 17.91 -8.68
N LEU A 99 -8.88 17.89 -8.82
CA LEU A 99 -8.02 19.09 -8.86
C LEU A 99 -8.12 19.84 -10.19
N VAL A 100 -8.13 19.13 -11.32
CA VAL A 100 -8.09 19.73 -12.67
C VAL A 100 -9.49 19.94 -13.23
N PHE A 101 -10.39 18.97 -13.03
CA PHE A 101 -11.70 18.97 -13.68
C PHE A 101 -12.86 19.30 -12.73
N LEU A 102 -12.61 19.50 -11.42
CA LEU A 102 -13.63 19.75 -10.40
C LEU A 102 -14.73 18.66 -10.35
N ILE A 103 -14.41 17.45 -10.81
CA ILE A 103 -15.35 16.32 -10.84
C ILE A 103 -15.34 15.62 -9.48
N TRP A 104 -16.52 15.47 -8.90
CA TRP A 104 -16.73 14.70 -7.67
C TRP A 104 -16.92 13.23 -8.00
N ILE A 105 -16.14 12.34 -7.37
CA ILE A 105 -16.39 10.91 -7.48
C ILE A 105 -17.63 10.56 -6.66
N PRO A 106 -18.66 9.93 -7.26
CA PRO A 106 -19.83 9.52 -6.51
C PRO A 106 -19.44 8.58 -5.36
N THR A 107 -20.05 8.77 -4.18
CA THR A 107 -19.75 7.97 -2.97
C THR A 107 -19.84 6.47 -3.22
N GLY A 108 -20.77 6.02 -4.07
CA GLY A 108 -20.90 4.60 -4.44
C GLY A 108 -19.67 4.06 -5.18
N VAL A 109 -19.05 4.85 -6.04
CA VAL A 109 -17.81 4.47 -6.75
C VAL A 109 -16.64 4.41 -5.78
N ALA A 110 -16.54 5.37 -4.85
CA ALA A 110 -15.51 5.35 -3.82
C ALA A 110 -15.65 4.14 -2.89
N LEU A 111 -16.88 3.79 -2.47
CA LEU A 111 -17.15 2.60 -1.65
C LEU A 111 -16.79 1.32 -2.40
N ALA A 112 -17.19 1.18 -3.68
CA ALA A 112 -16.84 0.04 -4.50
C ALA A 112 -15.31 -0.11 -4.62
N PHE A 113 -14.60 1.00 -4.83
CA PHE A 113 -13.13 1.00 -4.85
C PHE A 113 -12.53 0.52 -3.53
N VAL A 114 -12.98 1.07 -2.38
CA VAL A 114 -12.48 0.67 -1.06
C VAL A 114 -12.75 -0.82 -0.78
N LEU A 115 -13.91 -1.36 -1.18
CA LEU A 115 -14.22 -2.78 -1.04
C LEU A 115 -13.32 -3.66 -1.92
N ILE A 116 -13.16 -3.30 -3.20
CA ILE A 116 -12.26 -4.03 -4.11
C ILE A 116 -10.83 -3.99 -3.56
N LEU A 117 -10.41 -2.84 -3.03
CA LEU A 117 -9.10 -2.68 -2.44
C LEU A 117 -8.92 -3.57 -1.19
N ALA A 118 -9.92 -3.63 -0.33
CA ALA A 118 -9.90 -4.49 0.86
C ALA A 118 -9.84 -5.98 0.48
N ILE A 119 -10.66 -6.43 -0.47
CA ILE A 119 -10.65 -7.81 -0.97
C ILE A 119 -9.28 -8.14 -1.58
N SER A 120 -8.75 -7.24 -2.40
CA SER A 120 -7.42 -7.37 -2.99
C SER A 120 -6.33 -7.47 -1.92
N ALA A 121 -6.41 -6.66 -0.86
CA ALA A 121 -5.45 -6.67 0.23
C ALA A 121 -5.50 -8.00 1.01
N VAL A 122 -6.70 -8.49 1.33
CA VAL A 122 -6.89 -9.79 1.97
C VAL A 122 -6.32 -10.92 1.10
N TYR A 123 -6.59 -10.89 -0.20
CA TYR A 123 -6.06 -11.89 -1.14
C TYR A 123 -4.53 -11.87 -1.20
N SER A 124 -3.93 -10.68 -1.32
CA SER A 124 -2.48 -10.50 -1.33
C SER A 124 -1.84 -10.99 -0.02
N ILE A 125 -2.44 -10.68 1.13
CA ILE A 125 -1.97 -11.15 2.44
C ILE A 125 -2.05 -12.68 2.53
N GLY A 126 -3.12 -13.29 2.00
CA GLY A 126 -3.26 -14.75 1.92
C GLY A 126 -2.09 -15.39 1.18
N ILE A 127 -1.78 -14.90 -0.01
CA ILE A 127 -0.63 -15.38 -0.80
C ILE A 127 0.68 -15.20 -0.04
N ILE A 128 0.90 -14.04 0.58
CA ILE A 128 2.10 -13.76 1.37
C ILE A 128 2.27 -14.77 2.50
N ASN A 129 1.17 -15.10 3.20
CA ASN A 129 1.18 -16.06 4.29
C ASN A 129 1.40 -17.50 3.81
N ASP A 130 0.81 -17.89 2.70
CA ASP A 130 1.00 -19.22 2.10
C ASP A 130 2.47 -19.43 1.71
N VAL A 131 3.07 -18.45 1.01
CA VAL A 131 4.49 -18.50 0.64
C VAL A 131 5.38 -18.49 1.89
N LYS A 132 5.03 -17.70 2.92
CA LYS A 132 5.77 -17.69 4.18
C LYS A 132 5.76 -19.06 4.86
N GLY A 133 4.59 -19.71 4.91
CA GLY A 133 4.44 -21.05 5.47
C GLY A 133 5.27 -22.08 4.70
N GLU A 134 5.38 -21.94 3.39
CA GLU A 134 6.20 -22.85 2.57
C GLU A 134 7.70 -22.62 2.78
N ILE A 135 8.16 -21.37 2.91
CA ILE A 135 9.55 -21.04 3.27
C ILE A 135 9.91 -21.62 4.64
N GLU A 136 8.99 -21.58 5.61
CA GLU A 136 9.21 -22.13 6.96
C GLU A 136 9.36 -23.67 6.96
N LYS A 137 8.77 -24.38 5.99
CA LYS A 137 8.93 -25.84 5.84
C LYS A 137 10.26 -26.24 5.18
N LEU A 138 10.89 -25.34 4.43
CA LEU A 138 12.16 -25.58 3.75
C LEU A 138 13.38 -25.40 4.67
N LYS A 139 13.16 -24.97 5.92
CA LYS A 139 14.17 -24.71 6.95
C LYS A 139 14.13 -25.76 8.04
#